data_AF-A0A4Q7V016-F1
#
_entry.id   AF-A0A4Q7V016-F1
#
_cell.length_a   1.000
_cell.length_b   1.000
_cell.length_c   1.000
_cell.angle_alpha   90.00
_cell.angle_beta   90.00
_cell.angle_gamma   90.00
#
_symmetry.space_group_name_H-M   'P 1'
#
loop_
_entity.id
_entity.type
_entity.pdbx_description
1 polymer ?
#
loop_
_entity_poly.entity_id
_entity_poly.type
_entity_poly.pdbx_seq_one_letter_code
_entity_poly.pdbx_strand_id
1 'polypeptide(L)'
;MDDRGSRRTTMAAKDTYAALMLQAAGVIRLRYVVCGRNDQLPPVAADELANLFEGLSNGDPAFDQIDPNEAIALAHRLLDDDHPEQSRLWPHNP
;
A
#
# COMPACT_ATOMS: atom_id res chain seq x y z
N MET A 1 15.06 -34.81 5.77
CA MET A 1 14.26 -34.01 4.82
C MET A 1 13.03 -33.63 5.62
N ASP A 2 12.80 -32.37 6.02
CA ASP A 2 12.02 -31.38 5.26
C ASP A 2 12.13 -29.95 5.84
N ASP A 3 13.24 -29.25 5.58
CA ASP A 3 13.40 -27.82 5.95
C ASP A 3 13.14 -26.88 4.74
N ARG A 4 13.08 -27.46 3.54
CA ARG A 4 12.93 -26.75 2.25
C ARG A 4 11.49 -26.36 1.91
N GLY A 5 10.50 -26.99 2.54
CA GLY A 5 9.09 -26.65 2.37
C GLY A 5 8.72 -25.36 3.10
N SER A 6 9.09 -25.29 4.39
CA SER A 6 8.77 -24.16 5.27
C SER A 6 9.40 -22.84 4.79
N ARG A 7 10.68 -22.86 4.39
CA ARG A 7 11.38 -21.68 3.85
C ARG A 7 10.77 -21.11 2.57
N ARG A 8 10.21 -21.95 1.71
CA ARG A 8 9.59 -21.49 0.45
C ARG A 8 8.25 -20.79 0.72
N THR A 9 7.47 -21.28 1.67
CA THR A 9 6.20 -20.66 2.07
C THR A 9 6.41 -19.30 2.74
N THR A 10 7.42 -19.18 3.60
CA THR A 10 7.76 -17.89 4.24
C THR A 10 8.28 -16.85 3.26
N MET A 11 9.07 -17.27 2.26
CA MET A 11 9.51 -16.37 1.19
C MET A 11 8.32 -15.91 0.34
N ALA A 12 7.46 -16.82 -0.11
CA ALA A 12 6.29 -16.45 -0.91
C ALA A 12 5.32 -15.52 -0.14
N ALA A 13 5.16 -15.73 1.17
CA ALA A 13 4.36 -14.83 2.02
C ALA A 13 5.01 -13.45 2.14
N LYS A 14 6.34 -13.38 2.30
CA LYS A 14 7.10 -12.12 2.31
C LYS A 14 6.99 -11.39 0.98
N ASP A 15 7.10 -12.10 -0.13
CA ASP A 15 6.98 -11.53 -1.48
C ASP A 15 5.57 -10.98 -1.72
N THR A 16 4.54 -11.68 -1.24
CA THR A 16 3.14 -11.23 -1.34
C THR A 16 2.90 -9.98 -0.48
N TYR A 17 3.42 -9.97 0.74
CA TYR A 17 3.36 -8.80 1.62
C TYR A 17 4.06 -7.59 0.99
N ALA A 18 5.29 -7.76 0.51
CA ALA A 18 6.04 -6.69 -0.14
C ALA A 18 5.32 -6.15 -1.38
N ALA A 19 4.75 -7.04 -2.21
CA ALA A 19 3.96 -6.63 -3.36
C ALA A 19 2.71 -5.83 -2.97
N LEU A 20 2.02 -6.20 -1.89
CA LEU A 20 0.86 -5.45 -1.37
C LEU A 20 1.27 -4.05 -0.90
N MET A 21 2.36 -3.94 -0.14
CA MET A 21 2.86 -2.64 0.35
C MET A 21 3.24 -1.73 -0.84
N LEU A 22 3.93 -2.26 -1.86
CA LEU A 22 4.27 -1.49 -3.07
C LEU A 22 3.03 -1.03 -3.84
N GLN A 23 2.00 -1.86 -3.94
CA GLN A 23 0.74 -1.47 -4.58
C GLN A 23 0.07 -0.32 -3.82
N ALA A 24 0.00 -0.41 -2.49
CA ALA A 24 -0.56 0.65 -1.67
C ALA A 24 0.23 1.97 -1.82
N ALA A 25 1.57 1.92 -1.79
CA ALA A 25 2.42 3.09 -2.03
C ALA A 25 2.15 3.73 -3.41
N GLY A 26 2.06 2.92 -4.46
CA GLY A 26 1.77 3.39 -5.81
C GLY A 26 0.42 4.09 -5.91
N VAL A 27 -0.62 3.55 -5.28
CA VAL A 27 -1.96 4.16 -5.23
C VAL A 27 -1.92 5.49 -4.47
N ILE A 28 -1.19 5.57 -3.35
CA ILE A 28 -1.07 6.82 -2.59
C ILE A 28 -0.41 7.91 -3.45
N ARG A 29 0.74 7.61 -4.07
CA ARG A 29 1.45 8.57 -4.93
C ARG A 29 0.57 9.04 -6.09
N LEU A 30 -0.13 8.12 -6.74
CA LEU A 30 -1.01 8.47 -7.86
C LEU A 30 -2.19 9.34 -7.41
N ARG A 31 -2.93 8.92 -6.37
CA ARG A 31 -4.20 9.56 -5.99
C ARG A 31 -4.01 10.87 -5.21
N TYR A 32 -3.09 10.88 -4.26
CA TYR A 32 -2.97 11.96 -3.28
C TYR A 32 -1.86 12.96 -3.65
N VAL A 33 -0.77 12.49 -4.24
CA VAL A 33 0.35 13.37 -4.63
C VAL A 33 0.16 13.92 -6.05
N VAL A 34 -0.17 13.06 -7.02
CA VAL A 34 -0.26 13.48 -8.44
C VAL A 34 -1.65 14.01 -8.80
N CYS A 35 -2.71 13.29 -8.43
CA CYS A 35 -4.07 13.70 -8.81
C CYS A 35 -4.70 14.73 -7.86
N GLY A 36 -4.16 14.92 -6.64
CA GLY A 36 -4.67 15.88 -5.66
C GLY A 36 -6.15 15.70 -5.33
N ARG A 37 -6.66 14.46 -5.44
CA ARG A 37 -8.11 14.16 -5.44
C ARG A 37 -8.74 14.07 -4.05
N ASN A 38 -7.92 14.11 -3.00
CA ASN A 38 -8.41 14.02 -1.63
C ASN A 38 -7.90 15.22 -0.82
N ASP A 39 -8.82 16.11 -0.50
CA ASP A 39 -8.67 17.28 0.37
C ASP A 39 -8.51 16.91 1.84
N GLN A 40 -8.72 15.64 2.20
CA GLN A 40 -8.59 15.13 3.57
C GLN A 40 -7.17 14.73 3.98
N LEU A 41 -6.26 14.49 3.03
CA LEU A 41 -4.88 14.11 3.33
C LEU A 41 -3.88 15.05 2.62
N PRO A 42 -3.10 15.85 3.36
CA PRO A 42 -2.11 16.74 2.77
C PRO A 42 -1.10 15.96 1.90
N PRO A 43 -0.65 16.51 0.75
CA PRO A 43 0.30 15.81 -0.14
C PRO A 43 1.59 15.36 0.56
N VAL A 44 2.07 16.12 1.54
CA VAL A 44 3.25 15.76 2.33
C VAL A 44 3.01 14.51 3.20
N ALA A 45 1.84 14.42 3.84
CA ALA A 45 1.48 13.26 4.66
C ALA A 45 1.24 12.02 3.80
N ALA A 46 0.69 12.21 2.59
CA ALA A 46 0.56 11.14 1.61
C ALA A 46 1.93 10.63 1.13
N ASP A 47 2.90 11.52 0.89
CA ASP A 47 4.24 11.11 0.48
C ASP A 47 4.97 10.36 1.60
N GLU A 48 4.87 10.83 2.85
CA GLU A 48 5.39 10.13 4.03
C GLU A 48 4.80 8.73 4.17
N LEU A 49 3.48 8.58 3.99
CA LEU A 49 2.82 7.28 4.06
C LEU A 49 3.26 6.35 2.92
N ALA A 50 3.42 6.87 1.69
CA ALA A 50 3.95 6.09 0.57
C ALA A 50 5.38 5.61 0.82
N ASN A 51 6.24 6.47 1.36
CA ASN A 51 7.63 6.13 1.71
C ASN A 51 7.68 5.04 2.79
N LEU A 52 6.77 5.07 3.77
CA LEU A 52 6.65 4.02 4.78
C LEU A 52 6.29 2.67 4.16
N PHE A 53 5.30 2.62 3.26
CA PHE A 53 4.93 1.38 2.58
C PHE A 53 6.06 0.82 1.69
N GLU A 54 6.80 1.69 1.00
CA GLU A 54 7.99 1.28 0.24
C GLU A 54 9.08 0.72 1.17
N GLY A 55 9.33 1.36 2.32
CA GLY A 55 10.24 0.87 3.35
C GLY A 55 9.87 -0.52 3.87
N LEU A 56 8.59 -0.73 4.19
CA LEU A 56 8.05 -2.04 4.59
C LEU A 56 8.26 -3.10 3.50
N SER A 57 8.05 -2.73 2.23
CA SER A 57 8.25 -3.66 1.11
C SER A 57 9.71 -4.09 0.93
N ASN A 58 10.64 -3.19 1.20
CA ASN A 58 12.08 -3.46 1.17
C ASN A 58 12.56 -4.26 2.39
N GLY A 59 11.72 -4.41 3.42
CA GLY A 59 12.11 -5.00 4.70
C GLY A 59 13.16 -4.14 5.41
N ASP A 60 13.03 -2.82 5.34
CA ASP A 60 13.91 -1.90 6.03
C ASP A 60 13.72 -2.02 7.56
N PRO A 61 14.79 -2.31 8.33
CA PRO A 61 14.72 -2.50 9.78
C PRO A 61 14.14 -1.31 10.54
N ALA A 62 14.16 -0.10 9.96
CA ALA A 62 13.53 1.08 10.55
C ALA A 62 12.02 0.89 10.79
N PHE A 63 11.38 -0.06 10.11
CA PHE A 63 9.95 -0.33 10.21
C PHE A 63 9.60 -1.65 10.90
N ASP A 64 10.58 -2.35 11.49
CA ASP A 64 10.37 -3.64 12.18
C ASP A 64 9.42 -3.53 13.39
N GLN A 65 9.21 -2.32 13.92
CA GLN A 65 8.25 -2.05 14.99
C GLN A 65 6.79 -1.97 14.51
N ILE A 66 6.54 -1.92 13.20
CA ILE A 66 5.20 -1.85 12.63
C ILE A 66 4.60 -3.25 12.60
N ASP A 67 3.39 -3.41 13.15
CA ASP A 67 2.67 -4.67 13.08
C ASP A 67 2.31 -4.98 11.61
N PRO A 68 2.75 -6.13 11.06
CA PRO A 68 2.44 -6.51 9.69
C PRO A 68 0.95 -6.60 9.39
N ASN A 69 0.12 -7.02 10.36
CA ASN A 69 -1.32 -7.14 10.18
C ASN A 69 -2.00 -5.78 10.08
N GLU A 70 -1.55 -4.80 10.87
CA GLU A 70 -2.05 -3.43 10.78
C GLU A 70 -1.67 -2.81 9.42
N ALA A 71 -0.42 -3.01 8.98
CA ALA A 71 0.02 -2.56 7.66
C ALA A 71 -0.79 -3.19 6.52
N ILE A 72 -1.06 -4.51 6.59
CA ILE A 72 -1.90 -5.23 5.63
C ILE A 72 -3.32 -4.67 5.61
N ALA A 73 -3.94 -4.52 6.79
CA ALA A 73 -5.30 -4.01 6.90
C ALA A 73 -5.42 -2.58 6.34
N LEU A 74 -4.43 -1.73 6.61
CA LEU A 74 -4.37 -0.37 6.08
C LEU A 74 -4.16 -0.37 4.57
N ALA A 75 -3.26 -1.20 4.05
CA ALA A 75 -3.03 -1.33 2.60
C ALA A 75 -4.32 -1.77 1.88
N HIS A 76 -5.02 -2.77 2.39
CA HIS A 76 -6.32 -3.18 1.83
C HIS A 76 -7.34 -2.05 1.85
N ARG A 77 -7.49 -1.36 2.98
CA ARG A 77 -8.40 -0.21 3.07
C ARG A 77 -8.07 0.85 2.01
N LEU A 78 -6.80 1.18 1.81
CA LEU A 78 -6.38 2.19 0.83
C LEU A 78 -6.64 1.78 -0.63
N LEU A 79 -6.45 0.49 -0.94
CA LEU A 79 -6.69 -0.04 -2.28
C LEU A 79 -8.20 -0.11 -2.58
N ASP A 80 -8.99 -0.55 -1.60
CA ASP A 80 -10.44 -0.72 -1.69
C ASP A 80 -11.21 0.61 -1.59
N ASP A 81 -10.63 1.64 -0.97
CA ASP A 81 -11.12 3.03 -0.96
C ASP A 81 -10.91 3.69 -2.33
N ASP A 82 -11.36 3.01 -3.38
CA ASP A 82 -11.52 3.55 -4.70
C ASP A 82 -12.78 4.43 -4.72
N HIS A 83 -12.60 5.69 -5.07
CA HIS A 83 -13.68 6.66 -5.26
C HIS A 83 -13.89 6.86 -6.76
N PRO A 84 -14.57 5.92 -7.44
CA PRO A 84 -14.83 6.03 -8.87
C PRO A 84 -15.52 7.34 -9.21
N GLU A 85 -16.39 7.85 -8.35
CA GLU A 85 -17.11 9.12 -8.50
C GLU A 85 -16.21 10.34 -8.62
N GLN A 86 -14.97 10.29 -8.10
CA GLN A 86 -13.98 11.36 -8.25
C GLN A 86 -13.23 11.28 -9.59
N SER A 87 -13.44 10.21 -10.37
CA SER A 87 -12.81 10.03 -11.66
C SER A 87 -13.51 10.83 -12.74
N ARG A 88 -12.72 11.59 -13.52
CA ARG A 88 -13.21 12.31 -14.71
C ARG A 88 -13.78 11.38 -15.80
N LEU A 89 -13.44 10.10 -15.73
CA LEU A 89 -13.93 9.06 -16.66
C LEU A 89 -15.19 8.37 -16.12
N TRP A 90 -15.62 8.68 -14.90
CA TRP A 90 -16.83 8.11 -14.33
C TRP A 90 -18.04 8.63 -15.10
N PRO A 91 -19.00 7.75 -15.47
CA PRO A 91 -20.22 8.18 -16.12
C PRO A 91 -20.94 9.19 -15.23
N HIS A 92 -20.98 10.44 -15.69
CA HIS A 92 -21.85 11.44 -15.11
C HIS A 92 -23.26 11.06 -15.55
N ASN A 93 -24.00 10.41 -14.66
CA ASN A 93 -25.39 10.09 -14.92
C ASN A 93 -26.17 11.43 -15.00
N PRO A 94 -26.88 11.72 -16.10
CA PRO A 94 -27.63 12.96 -16.28
C PRO A 94 -28.84 13.08 -15.36
#